data_AF-X0WL76-F1
#
_entry.id   AF-X0WL76-F1
#
_cell.length_a   1.000
_cell.length_b   1.000
_cell.length_c   1.000
_cell.angle_alpha   90.00
_cell.angle_beta   90.00
_cell.angle_gamma   90.00
#
_symmetry.space_group_name_H-M   'P 1'
#
loop_
_entity.id
_entity.type
_entity.pdbx_description
1 polymer ?
#
loop_
_entity_poly.entity_id
_entity_poly.type
_entity_poly.pdbx_seq_one_letter_code
_entity_poly.pdbx_strand_id
1 'polypeptide(L)'
;MRVAFQGEPGAYSEEAIIQHFGSAVEPLPRQYLRDVFDAVEGGEAEIGLIPVENTIEGSIVRSYDLLNERGLKARGEVILRVIHCLIANPGVSLPDVVKVHSHPQALGQCRAFIEEHGLEPVAASDTAGSVK
;
A
#
# COMPACT_ATOMS: atom_id res chain seq x y z
N MET A 1 19.36 -6.83 -2.86
CA MET A 1 18.73 -6.84 -1.53
C MET A 1 17.24 -7.06 -1.74
N ARG A 2 16.65 -8.07 -1.11
CA ARG A 2 15.20 -8.36 -1.23
C ARG A 2 14.42 -7.86 -0.03
N VAL A 3 13.34 -7.12 -0.27
CA VAL A 3 12.49 -6.56 0.79
C VAL A 3 11.04 -6.99 0.60
N ALA A 4 10.52 -7.78 1.54
CA ALA A 4 9.14 -8.26 1.47
C ALA A 4 8.15 -7.19 1.95
N PHE A 5 6.98 -7.13 1.32
CA PHE A 5 5.87 -6.27 1.76
C PHE A 5 4.51 -6.91 1.46
N GLN A 6 3.48 -6.48 2.18
CA GLN A 6 2.11 -6.91 1.92
C GLN A 6 1.45 -6.00 0.88
N GLY A 7 0.94 -6.59 -0.19
CA GLY A 7 0.25 -5.88 -1.27
C GLY A 7 0.69 -6.34 -2.66
N GLU A 8 0.28 -5.55 -3.65
CA GLU A 8 0.58 -5.74 -5.07
C GLU A 8 1.67 -4.76 -5.54
N PRO A 9 2.35 -5.02 -6.67
CA PRO A 9 3.18 -4.03 -7.33
C PRO A 9 2.39 -2.74 -7.62
N GLY A 10 3.00 -1.59 -7.33
CA GLY A 10 2.38 -0.26 -7.36
C GLY A 10 1.77 0.18 -6.04
N ALA A 11 1.77 -0.64 -4.99
CA ALA A 11 1.29 -0.24 -3.67
C ALA A 11 2.23 0.76 -2.98
N TYR A 12 1.69 1.57 -2.08
CA TYR A 12 2.47 2.52 -1.26
C TYR A 12 3.60 1.84 -0.47
N SER A 13 3.44 0.58 -0.07
CA SER A 13 4.52 -0.18 0.59
C SER A 13 5.72 -0.40 -0.34
N GLU A 14 5.51 -0.62 -1.64
CA GLU A 14 6.60 -0.73 -2.62
C GLU A 14 7.28 0.63 -2.83
N GLU A 15 6.50 1.71 -2.92
CA GLU A 15 7.05 3.06 -3.00
C GLU A 15 7.91 3.40 -1.77
N ALA A 16 7.46 3.03 -0.57
CA ALA A 16 8.21 3.21 0.66
C ALA A 16 9.54 2.44 0.66
N ILE A 17 9.56 1.21 0.11
CA ILE A 17 10.79 0.42 -0.07
C ILE A 17 11.76 1.18 -0.98
N ILE A 18 11.30 1.64 -2.14
CA ILE A 18 12.13 2.34 -3.13
C ILE A 18 12.63 3.67 -2.57
N GLN A 19 11.81 4.42 -1.84
CA GLN A 19 12.20 5.67 -1.18
C GLN A 19 13.32 5.44 -0.16
N HIS A 20 13.25 4.36 0.62
CA HIS A 20 14.19 4.11 1.70
C HIS A 20 15.50 3.46 1.24
N PHE A 21 15.42 2.45 0.36
CA PHE A 21 16.57 1.66 -0.07
C PHE A 21 17.13 2.02 -1.46
N GLY A 22 16.44 2.89 -2.20
CA GLY A 22 16.76 3.23 -3.58
C GLY A 22 16.30 2.18 -4.59
N SER A 23 16.49 2.47 -5.89
CA SER A 23 15.93 1.66 -6.99
C SER A 23 16.65 0.33 -7.28
N ALA A 24 17.75 0.02 -6.58
CA ALA A 24 18.50 -1.22 -6.76
C ALA A 24 17.98 -2.38 -5.87
N VAL A 25 17.02 -2.10 -5.00
CA VAL A 25 16.32 -3.09 -4.17
C VAL A 25 15.33 -3.89 -5.01
N GLU A 26 15.05 -5.11 -4.59
CA GLU A 26 14.03 -5.98 -5.19
C GLU A 26 12.85 -6.10 -4.22
N PRO A 27 11.73 -5.37 -4.47
CA PRO A 27 10.51 -5.53 -3.70
C PRO A 27 9.88 -6.90 -3.93
N LEU A 28 9.47 -7.57 -2.86
CA LEU A 28 8.88 -8.89 -2.89
C LEU A 28 7.44 -8.84 -2.37
N PRO A 29 6.42 -8.79 -3.26
CA PRO A 29 5.03 -8.73 -2.85
C PRO A 29 4.57 -10.02 -2.18
N ARG A 30 3.71 -9.85 -1.17
CA ARG A 30 3.09 -10.93 -0.40
C ARG A 30 1.61 -10.62 -0.20
N GLN A 31 0.80 -11.67 -0.23
CA GLN A 31 -0.65 -11.51 -0.16
C GLN A 31 -1.09 -11.06 1.23
N TYR A 32 -0.54 -11.68 2.28
CA TYR A 32 -0.90 -11.38 3.66
C TYR A 32 0.29 -10.84 4.46
N LEU A 33 -0.03 -10.06 5.49
CA LEU A 33 0.98 -9.47 6.37
C LEU A 33 1.86 -10.54 7.03
N ARG A 34 1.28 -11.67 7.46
CA ARG A 34 2.05 -12.80 8.04
C ARG A 34 3.11 -13.33 7.07
N ASP A 35 2.83 -13.31 5.78
CA ASP A 35 3.71 -13.90 4.77
C ASP A 35 4.95 -13.02 4.56
N VAL A 36 4.89 -11.74 4.93
CA VAL A 36 6.08 -10.86 5.02
C VAL A 36 7.02 -11.34 6.11
N PHE A 37 6.49 -11.71 7.28
CA PHE A 37 7.27 -12.26 8.38
C PHE A 37 7.85 -13.62 7.99
N ASP A 38 7.02 -14.52 7.45
CA ASP A 38 7.44 -15.85 7.00
C ASP A 38 8.59 -15.74 5.97
N ALA A 39 8.53 -14.77 5.04
CA ALA A 39 9.58 -14.55 4.04
C ALA A 39 10.92 -14.10 4.66
N VAL A 40 10.89 -13.29 5.72
CA VAL A 40 12.11 -12.86 6.42
C VAL A 40 12.69 -14.00 7.27
N GLU A 41 11.84 -14.70 8.03
CA GLU A 41 12.24 -15.84 8.86
C GLU A 41 12.79 -17.01 8.01
N GLY A 42 12.19 -17.24 6.84
CA GLY A 42 12.63 -18.27 5.88
C GLY A 42 13.85 -17.87 5.02
N GLY A 43 14.35 -16.64 5.14
CA GLY A 43 15.49 -16.15 4.36
C GLY A 43 15.18 -15.86 2.88
N GLU A 44 13.91 -15.83 2.49
CA GLU A 44 13.49 -15.40 1.16
C GLU A 44 13.72 -13.90 0.97
N ALA A 45 13.52 -13.11 2.02
CA ALA A 45 13.79 -11.68 2.07
C ALA A 45 14.77 -11.34 3.20
N GLU A 46 15.59 -10.30 3.00
CA GLU A 46 16.54 -9.83 4.01
C GLU A 46 15.86 -8.93 5.04
N ILE A 47 14.84 -8.17 4.61
CA ILE A 47 14.05 -7.26 5.43
C ILE A 47 12.57 -7.37 5.03
N GLY A 48 11.68 -7.17 5.99
CA GLY A 48 10.25 -6.95 5.73
C GLY A 48 9.90 -5.49 6.01
N LEU A 49 9.16 -4.85 5.11
CA LEU A 49 8.52 -3.57 5.34
C LEU A 49 7.05 -3.82 5.70
N ILE A 50 6.65 -3.35 6.88
CA ILE A 50 5.28 -3.46 7.38
C ILE A 50 4.74 -2.07 7.73
N PRO A 51 3.48 -1.76 7.39
CA PRO A 51 2.86 -0.52 7.79
C PRO A 51 2.48 -0.63 9.28
N VAL A 52 2.88 0.33 10.11
CA VAL A 52 2.60 0.32 11.56
C VAL A 52 1.63 1.41 12.00
N GLU A 53 1.51 2.49 11.24
CA GLU A 53 0.63 3.61 11.55
C GLU A 53 0.22 4.34 10.26
N ASN A 54 -0.99 4.89 10.27
CA ASN A 54 -1.48 5.84 9.28
C ASN A 54 -2.15 7.01 10.02
N THR A 55 -1.92 8.25 9.58
CA THR A 55 -2.52 9.45 10.20
C THR A 55 -4.06 9.42 10.24
N ILE A 56 -4.70 8.64 9.37
CA ILE A 56 -6.17 8.60 9.21
C ILE A 56 -6.80 7.43 9.97
N GLU A 57 -6.17 6.25 9.95
CA GLU A 57 -6.69 5.04 10.62
C GLU A 57 -6.01 4.76 11.97
N GLY A 58 -4.99 5.53 12.31
CA GLY A 58 -4.15 5.31 13.49
C GLY A 58 -3.24 4.09 13.34
N SER A 59 -2.92 3.48 14.48
CA SER A 59 -1.98 2.37 14.57
C SER A 59 -2.56 1.08 13.99
N ILE A 60 -1.75 0.35 13.22
CA ILE A 60 -2.11 -0.94 12.64
C ILE A 60 -1.73 -2.04 13.64
N VAL A 61 -2.64 -2.32 14.57
CA VAL A 61 -2.44 -3.23 15.72
C VAL A 61 -1.85 -4.58 15.28
N ARG A 62 -2.36 -5.14 14.18
CA ARG A 62 -1.90 -6.44 13.66
C ARG A 62 -0.40 -6.49 13.33
N SER A 63 0.19 -5.37 12.91
CA SER A 63 1.63 -5.28 12.62
C SER A 63 2.45 -5.40 13.90
N TYR A 64 1.97 -4.79 15.00
CA TYR A 64 2.61 -4.88 16.31
C TYR A 64 2.44 -6.28 16.92
N ASP A 65 1.26 -6.88 16.80
CA ASP A 65 1.00 -8.25 17.28
C ASP A 65 1.98 -9.24 16.63
N LEU A 66 2.09 -9.21 15.30
CA LEU A 66 3.00 -10.09 14.57
C LEU A 66 4.47 -9.81 14.89
N LEU A 67 4.88 -8.56 15.07
CA LEU A 67 6.25 -8.22 15.46
C LEU A 67 6.59 -8.78 16.84
N ASN A 68 5.65 -8.72 17.80
CA ASN A 68 5.81 -9.28 19.14
C ASN A 68 5.83 -10.82 19.12
N GLU A 69 4.99 -11.45 18.30
CA GLU A 69 4.89 -12.92 18.19
C GLU A 69 6.11 -13.57 17.50
N ARG A 70 6.68 -12.91 16.49
CA ARG A 70 7.72 -13.49 15.61
C ARG A 70 9.16 -13.22 16.04
N GLY A 71 9.38 -12.39 17.06
CA GLY A 71 10.73 -12.11 17.58
C GLY A 71 11.68 -11.39 16.61
N LEU A 72 11.16 -10.89 15.48
CA LEU A 72 11.89 -9.99 14.58
C LEU A 72 12.11 -8.63 15.25
N LYS A 73 13.15 -7.91 14.82
CA LYS A 73 13.52 -6.61 15.38
C LYS A 73 13.38 -5.50 14.35
N ALA A 74 12.77 -4.39 14.75
CA ALA A 74 12.75 -3.18 13.94
C ALA A 74 14.20 -2.68 13.72
N ARG A 75 14.55 -2.40 12.46
CA ARG A 75 15.88 -1.92 12.05
C ARG A 75 15.89 -0.44 11.65
N GLY A 76 14.72 0.14 11.42
CA GLY A 76 14.54 1.52 10.98
C GLY A 76 13.07 1.80 10.69
N GLU A 77 12.79 3.03 10.26
CA GLU A 77 11.45 3.49 9.89
C GLU A 77 11.51 4.32 8.60
N VAL A 78 10.36 4.39 7.91
CA VAL A 78 10.16 5.25 6.75
C VAL A 78 8.79 5.89 6.86
N ILE A 79 8.74 7.20 6.64
CA ILE A 79 7.49 7.96 6.55
C ILE A 79 7.26 8.25 5.07
N LEU A 80 6.14 7.74 4.54
CA LEU A 80 5.70 7.98 3.18
C LEU A 80 4.47 8.90 3.21
N ARG A 81 4.53 9.98 2.43
CA ARG A 81 3.36 10.84 2.21
C ARG A 81 2.46 10.18 1.17
N VAL A 82 1.27 9.74 1.59
CA VAL A 82 0.25 9.20 0.69
C VAL A 82 -0.33 10.33 -0.17
N ILE A 83 -0.27 10.16 -1.50
CA ILE A 83 -0.85 11.08 -2.48
C ILE A 83 -1.67 10.25 -3.45
N HIS A 84 -3.00 10.34 -3.34
CA HIS A 84 -3.89 9.67 -4.28
C HIS A 84 -3.97 10.43 -5.60
N CYS A 85 -3.94 9.69 -6.69
CA CYS A 85 -4.10 10.20 -8.05
C CYS A 85 -5.30 9.53 -8.70
N LEU A 86 -6.09 10.29 -9.46
CA LEU A 86 -7.08 9.70 -10.37
C LEU A 86 -6.36 9.22 -11.64
N ILE A 87 -6.59 7.97 -12.01
CA ILE A 87 -6.01 7.37 -13.21
C ILE A 87 -7.13 6.86 -14.13
N ALA A 88 -6.92 7.02 -15.44
CA ALA A 88 -7.84 6.57 -16.47
C ALA A 88 -7.05 6.13 -17.72
N ASN A 89 -7.73 5.48 -18.66
CA ASN A 89 -7.13 5.08 -19.93
C ASN A 89 -6.66 6.30 -20.75
N PRO A 90 -5.65 6.13 -21.63
CA PRO A 90 -5.19 7.19 -22.50
C PRO A 90 -6.34 7.84 -23.30
N GLY A 91 -6.41 9.16 -23.26
CA GLY A 91 -7.43 9.94 -23.96
C GLY A 91 -8.74 10.14 -23.21
N VAL A 92 -8.94 9.49 -22.05
CA VAL A 92 -10.09 9.76 -21.17
C VAL A 92 -9.85 11.06 -20.41
N SER A 93 -10.81 11.98 -20.48
CA SER A 93 -10.80 13.22 -19.72
C SER A 93 -11.71 13.10 -18.49
N LEU A 94 -11.50 13.96 -17.49
CA LEU A 94 -12.29 13.93 -16.26
C LEU A 94 -13.82 13.99 -16.49
N PRO A 95 -14.35 14.80 -17.43
CA PRO A 95 -15.78 14.78 -17.76
C PRO A 95 -16.33 13.43 -18.28
N ASP A 96 -15.47 12.54 -18.79
CA ASP A 96 -15.87 11.22 -19.29
C ASP A 96 -15.99 10.18 -18.15
N VAL A 97 -15.51 10.51 -16.95
CA VAL A 97 -15.47 9.59 -15.80
C VAL A 97 -16.81 9.59 -15.08
N VAL A 98 -17.37 8.40 -14.86
CA VAL A 98 -18.62 8.21 -14.12
C VAL A 98 -18.41 7.47 -12.80
N LYS A 99 -17.47 6.51 -12.78
CA LYS A 99 -17.20 5.63 -11.64
C LYS A 99 -15.73 5.69 -11.24
N VAL A 100 -15.46 5.64 -9.95
CA VAL A 100 -14.10 5.59 -9.39
C VAL A 100 -13.95 4.32 -8.57
N HIS A 101 -13.05 3.44 -8.99
CA HIS A 101 -12.77 2.18 -8.32
C HIS A 101 -11.53 2.31 -7.44
N SER A 102 -11.65 1.96 -6.14
CA SER A 102 -10.48 1.88 -5.25
C SER A 102 -10.83 1.14 -3.96
N HIS A 103 -9.82 0.92 -3.10
CA HIS A 103 -10.05 0.44 -1.74
C HIS A 103 -10.98 1.41 -0.96
N PRO A 104 -11.92 0.93 -0.12
CA PRO A 104 -12.84 1.80 0.63
C PRO A 104 -12.16 2.93 1.39
N GLN A 105 -10.97 2.69 1.92
CA GLN A 105 -10.18 3.70 2.62
C GLN A 105 -9.71 4.82 1.68
N ALA A 106 -9.20 4.48 0.48
CA ALA A 106 -8.78 5.46 -0.51
C ALA A 106 -9.98 6.29 -1.02
N LEU A 107 -11.12 5.63 -1.26
CA LEU A 107 -12.38 6.32 -1.61
C LEU A 107 -12.82 7.29 -0.50
N GLY A 108 -12.75 6.86 0.77
CA GLY A 108 -13.06 7.70 1.92
C GLY A 108 -12.16 8.93 2.01
N GLN A 109 -10.86 8.77 1.74
CA GLN A 109 -9.88 9.85 1.75
C GLN A 109 -10.05 10.83 0.57
N CYS A 110 -10.57 10.35 -0.56
CA CYS A 110 -10.82 11.16 -1.76
C CYS A 110 -12.27 11.67 -1.87
N ARG A 111 -13.09 11.50 -0.83
CA ARG A 111 -14.54 11.78 -0.86
C ARG A 111 -14.89 13.16 -1.38
N ALA A 112 -14.21 14.21 -0.88
CA ALA A 112 -14.49 15.59 -1.29
C ALA A 112 -14.32 15.78 -2.81
N PHE A 113 -13.24 15.22 -3.39
CA PHE A 113 -12.99 15.28 -4.83
C PHE A 113 -14.04 14.50 -5.63
N ILE A 114 -14.42 13.30 -5.15
CA ILE A 114 -15.43 12.45 -5.77
C ILE A 114 -16.79 13.15 -5.79
N GLU A 115 -17.20 13.75 -4.67
CA GLU A 115 -18.46 14.48 -4.54
C GLU A 115 -18.48 15.76 -5.37
N GLU A 116 -17.39 16.53 -5.38
CA GLU A 116 -17.24 17.76 -6.19
C GLU A 116 -17.45 17.51 -7.69
N HIS A 117 -17.01 16.34 -8.18
CA HIS A 117 -17.11 15.96 -9.59
C HIS A 117 -18.30 15.05 -9.91
N GLY A 118 -19.16 14.76 -8.93
CA GLY A 118 -20.37 13.93 -9.13
C GLY A 118 -20.07 12.48 -9.52
N LEU A 119 -18.93 11.93 -9.09
CA LEU A 119 -18.48 10.58 -9.45
C LEU A 119 -19.08 9.52 -8.51
N GLU A 120 -19.35 8.32 -9.02
CA GLU A 120 -19.85 7.18 -8.23
C GLU A 120 -18.66 6.35 -7.67
N PRO A 121 -18.47 6.28 -6.34
CA PRO A 121 -17.43 5.44 -5.75
C PRO A 121 -17.81 3.95 -5.78
N VAL A 122 -16.89 3.10 -6.25
CA VAL A 122 -17.06 1.65 -6.31
C VAL A 122 -15.94 0.97 -5.53
N ALA A 123 -16.30 0.26 -4.46
CA ALA A 123 -15.34 -0.44 -3.62
C ALA A 123 -14.66 -1.59 -4.38
N ALA A 124 -13.34 -1.64 -4.28
CA ALA A 124 -12.47 -2.71 -4.77
C ALA A 124 -11.59 -3.24 -3.63
N SER A 125 -10.96 -4.40 -3.83
CA SER A 125 -10.14 -5.05 -2.81
C SER A 125 -8.78 -4.38 -2.55
N ASP A 126 -8.22 -3.69 -3.54
CA ASP A 126 -6.90 -3.05 -3.46
C ASP A 126 -6.81 -1.84 -4.42
N THR A 127 -6.12 -0.77 -4.01
CA THR A 127 -5.96 0.43 -4.83
C THR A 127 -5.09 0.17 -6.07
N ALA A 128 -3.94 -0.48 -5.92
CA ALA A 128 -3.07 -0.82 -7.05
C ALA A 128 -3.73 -1.87 -7.96
N GLY A 129 -4.44 -2.84 -7.36
CA GLY A 129 -5.26 -3.81 -8.09
C GLY A 129 -6.38 -3.19 -8.93
N SER A 130 -6.87 -2.00 -8.59
CA SER A 130 -7.95 -1.30 -9.31
C SER A 130 -7.51 -0.67 -10.64
N VAL A 131 -6.20 -0.65 -10.93
CA VAL A 131 -5.59 0.00 -12.11
C VAL A 131 -5.22 -1.01 -13.21
N LYS A 132 -5.35 -2.32 -12.93
CA LYS A 132 -5.12 -3.40 -13.91
C LYS A 132 -6.29 -3.52 -14.88
#